data_AF-A0A5B7F9P4-F1
#
_entry.id   AF-A0A5B7F9P4-F1
#
_cell.length_a   1.000
_cell.length_b   1.000
_cell.length_c   1.000
_cell.angle_alpha   90.00
_cell.angle_beta   90.00
_cell.angle_gamma   90.00
#
_symmetry.space_group_name_H-M   'P 1'
#
loop_
_entity.id
_entity.type
_entity.pdbx_description
1 polymer ?
#
loop_
_entity_poly.entity_id
_entity_poly.type
_entity_poly.pdbx_seq_one_letter_code
_entity_poly.pdbx_strand_id
1 'polypeptide(L)'
;MVKEEIDDSLLTSGWETIKGELMNHPGVKDIHIDSSQLPLTTNSDGNQQFKTRKITKKYAFGKPEVPMESDYLEICYSAVALKPEYVIPVSGLAVPPLVVMTVRVQTTLKPKTSENEICMISCLIHHEFPINKAAPQPPFQTHFCAMTHPSDVPWPWDLKDALEHNQMKIEKSQSERALLCFFLAKMHKIDPDVVVGHDILGFDLPVLLDRIKKENIPHWSRLGRLRRTHKLKTTGKGYEEKTAMCGRLLCDVKISAKELIQAKSYELAPLINKVLRVPEAQLKTLTKKEVKDMYE
;
A
#
# COMPACT_ATOMS: atom_id res chain seq x y z
N MET A 1 37.17 -20.69 16.96
CA MET A 1 36.50 -19.39 16.81
C MET A 1 36.75 -18.62 18.09
N VAL A 2 37.59 -17.59 18.01
CA VAL A 2 37.88 -16.69 19.12
C VAL A 2 36.61 -15.88 19.37
N LYS A 3 36.05 -15.93 20.58
CA LYS A 3 35.05 -14.97 21.02
C LYS A 3 35.80 -13.65 21.20
N GLU A 4 35.56 -12.67 20.33
CA GLU A 4 35.92 -11.29 20.65
C GLU A 4 35.04 -10.86 21.82
N GLU A 5 35.67 -10.59 22.95
CA GLU A 5 35.05 -9.87 24.06
C GLU A 5 34.77 -8.44 23.58
N ILE A 6 33.48 -8.10 23.53
CA ILE A 6 33.03 -6.74 23.28
C ILE A 6 33.38 -5.93 24.53
N ASP A 7 34.14 -4.85 24.36
CA ASP A 7 34.48 -3.92 25.43
C ASP A 7 33.20 -3.31 26.03
N ASP A 8 32.92 -3.64 27.30
CA ASP A 8 31.77 -3.15 28.07
C ASP A 8 31.75 -1.61 28.22
N SER A 9 32.87 -0.92 27.94
CA SER A 9 32.93 0.54 27.91
C SER A 9 32.14 1.16 26.75
N LEU A 10 31.83 0.39 25.70
CA LEU A 10 30.97 0.81 24.58
C LEU A 10 29.47 0.67 24.88
N LEU A 11 29.10 0.05 26.02
CA LEU A 11 27.70 -0.20 26.40
C LEU A 11 27.12 0.86 27.35
N THR A 12 27.90 1.85 27.82
CA THR A 12 27.37 2.95 28.63
C THR A 12 26.62 3.95 27.75
N SER A 13 25.40 3.59 27.39
CA SER A 13 24.53 4.33 26.45
C SER A 13 24.02 5.69 26.98
N GLY A 14 24.51 6.17 28.13
CA GLY A 14 24.15 7.45 28.74
C GLY A 14 22.66 7.56 29.13
N TRP A 15 21.95 6.44 29.16
CA TRP A 15 20.53 6.36 29.50
C TRP A 15 20.36 5.96 30.95
N GLU A 16 19.58 6.74 31.70
CA GLU A 16 19.19 6.40 33.06
C GLU A 16 17.73 5.93 33.08
N THR A 17 17.46 4.83 33.80
CA THR A 17 16.10 4.35 34.05
C THR A 17 15.66 4.89 35.40
N ILE A 18 14.70 5.82 35.41
CA ILE A 18 14.22 6.41 36.66
C ILE A 18 13.17 5.47 37.28
N LYS A 19 13.44 4.99 38.51
CA LYS A 19 12.49 4.23 39.33
C LYS A 19 12.06 5.13 40.50
N GLY A 20 10.90 5.77 40.40
CA GLY A 20 10.32 6.59 41.48
C GLY A 20 10.84 8.04 41.57
N GLU A 21 10.31 8.78 42.55
CA GLU A 21 10.51 10.23 42.73
C GLU A 21 11.99 10.61 42.93
N LEU A 22 12.41 11.69 42.25
CA LEU A 22 13.79 12.17 42.17
C LEU A 22 14.36 12.56 43.54
N MET A 23 15.53 12.03 43.90
CA MET A 23 16.45 12.69 44.82
C MET A 23 17.52 13.46 44.03
N ASN A 24 17.78 14.69 44.48
CA ASN A 24 18.58 15.74 43.84
C ASN A 24 19.98 15.31 43.40
N HIS A 25 20.26 15.44 42.09
CA HIS A 25 21.63 15.49 41.54
C HIS A 25 21.99 16.94 41.14
N PRO A 26 23.20 17.43 41.46
CA PRO A 26 23.58 18.82 41.22
C PRO A 26 24.08 18.97 39.78
N GLY A 27 23.30 19.62 38.90
CA GLY A 27 23.78 19.95 37.55
C GLY A 27 22.75 20.51 36.57
N VAL A 28 21.45 20.34 36.84
CA VAL A 28 20.37 21.03 36.12
C VAL A 28 19.35 21.46 37.17
N LYS A 29 19.11 22.78 37.28
CA LYS A 29 18.00 23.31 38.08
C LYS A 29 16.69 22.75 37.54
N ASP A 30 15.99 22.00 38.38
CA ASP A 30 14.53 21.82 38.46
C ASP A 30 13.77 21.81 37.12
N ILE A 31 14.04 20.82 36.26
CA ILE A 31 13.04 20.39 35.27
C ILE A 31 12.17 19.34 35.97
N HIS A 32 11.05 19.79 36.55
CA HIS A 32 10.03 18.89 37.07
C HIS A 32 9.32 18.21 35.90
N ILE A 33 9.55 16.91 35.74
CA ILE A 33 8.82 16.10 34.75
C ILE A 33 7.50 15.70 35.42
N ASP A 34 6.40 16.35 35.04
CA ASP A 34 5.07 15.88 35.40
C ASP A 34 4.77 14.59 34.63
N SER A 35 5.01 13.44 35.27
CA SER A 35 4.76 12.12 34.70
C SER A 35 3.27 11.76 34.62
N SER A 36 2.37 12.57 35.18
CA SER A 36 0.92 12.31 35.14
C SER A 36 0.33 12.39 33.73
N GLN A 37 0.98 13.13 32.82
CA GLN A 37 0.56 13.32 31.44
C GLN A 37 1.31 12.45 30.42
N LEU A 38 2.33 11.68 30.84
CA LEU A 38 3.10 10.82 29.94
C LEU A 38 2.38 9.48 29.70
N PRO A 39 2.42 8.91 28.48
CA PRO A 39 1.81 7.63 28.18
C PRO A 39 2.37 6.51 29.08
N LEU A 40 1.49 5.90 29.88
CA LEU A 40 1.83 4.87 30.86
C LEU A 40 2.24 3.57 30.15
N THR A 41 3.53 3.33 30.00
CA THR A 41 4.04 1.98 29.72
C THR A 41 4.63 1.38 30.99
N THR A 42 3.97 0.34 31.48
CA THR A 42 4.35 -0.39 32.68
C THR A 42 5.05 -1.70 32.31
N ASN A 43 6.07 -2.07 33.09
CA ASN A 43 6.67 -3.40 32.96
C ASN A 43 5.74 -4.49 33.57
N SER A 44 6.17 -5.75 33.51
CA SER A 44 5.46 -6.88 34.15
C SER A 44 5.15 -6.69 35.63
N ASP A 45 5.87 -5.78 36.29
CA ASP A 45 5.78 -5.48 37.72
C ASP A 45 4.96 -4.20 37.99
N GLY A 46 4.37 -3.58 36.96
CA GLY A 46 3.55 -2.36 37.10
C GLY A 46 4.33 -1.04 37.14
N ASN A 47 5.66 -1.06 37.02
CA ASN A 47 6.51 0.13 37.08
C ASN A 47 6.61 0.85 35.73
N GLN A 48 6.50 2.18 35.73
CA GLN A 48 6.70 3.01 34.54
C GLN A 48 8.14 2.88 34.02
N GLN A 49 8.32 2.63 32.72
CA GLN A 49 9.64 2.58 32.09
C GLN A 49 9.80 3.69 31.06
N PHE A 50 10.57 4.71 31.42
CA PHE A 50 11.11 5.69 30.49
C PHE A 50 12.61 5.87 30.74
N LYS A 51 13.34 6.17 29.67
CA LYS A 51 14.76 6.50 29.69
C LYS A 51 14.91 8.00 29.50
N THR A 52 15.78 8.63 30.30
CA THR A 52 16.11 10.04 30.14
C THR A 52 17.59 10.23 29.84
N ARG A 53 17.92 11.32 29.14
CA ARG A 53 19.29 11.76 28.93
C ARG A 53 19.34 13.25 28.63
N LYS A 54 20.32 13.96 29.19
CA LYS A 54 20.61 15.36 28.83
C LYS A 54 21.26 15.40 27.44
N ILE A 55 20.74 16.24 26.54
CA ILE A 55 21.27 16.39 25.19
C ILE A 55 21.15 17.84 24.71
N THR A 56 22.18 18.33 24.04
CA THR A 56 22.12 19.63 23.36
C THR A 56 21.50 19.43 21.97
N LYS A 57 20.46 20.20 21.64
CA LYS A 57 19.80 20.16 20.32
C LYS A 57 19.80 21.55 19.70
N LYS A 58 19.83 21.58 18.37
CA LYS A 58 19.72 22.80 17.57
C LYS A 58 18.31 22.98 17.02
N TYR A 59 17.81 24.21 16.97
CA TYR A 59 16.48 24.55 16.51
C TYR A 59 16.51 25.79 15.60
N ALA A 60 15.88 25.71 14.42
CA ALA A 60 15.89 26.81 13.46
C ALA A 60 14.53 26.98 12.73
N PHE A 61 13.42 26.60 13.36
CA PHE A 61 12.08 26.62 12.74
C PHE A 61 11.22 27.84 13.13
N GLY A 62 11.87 28.96 13.46
CA GLY A 62 11.22 30.28 13.52
C GLY A 62 10.33 30.57 14.73
N LYS A 63 10.31 29.73 15.77
CA LYS A 63 9.67 30.09 17.05
C LYS A 63 10.53 31.14 17.78
N PRO A 64 10.02 32.37 18.04
CA PRO A 64 10.82 33.47 18.57
C PRO A 64 11.47 33.19 19.92
N GLU A 65 10.81 32.39 20.77
CA GLU A 65 11.23 32.10 22.14
C GLU A 65 12.14 30.87 22.24
N VAL A 66 12.34 30.15 21.15
CA VAL A 66 13.18 28.93 21.14
C VAL A 66 14.57 29.30 20.65
N PRO A 67 15.61 29.19 21.48
CA PRO A 67 16.98 29.51 21.09
C PRO A 67 17.48 28.57 19.98
N MET A 68 18.50 29.01 19.25
CA MET A 68 19.09 28.23 18.15
C MET A 68 19.78 26.94 18.63
N GLU A 69 20.25 26.93 19.87
CA GLU A 69 20.90 25.80 20.53
C GLU A 69 20.57 25.85 22.03
N SER A 70 20.15 24.74 22.60
CA SER A 70 19.85 24.63 24.03
C SER A 70 20.04 23.19 24.51
N ASP A 71 20.26 23.06 25.82
CA ASP A 71 20.19 21.78 26.50
C ASP A 71 18.72 21.37 26.68
N TYR A 72 18.43 20.10 26.37
CA TYR A 72 17.13 19.46 26.51
C TYR A 72 17.27 18.18 27.35
N LEU A 73 16.17 17.79 27.99
CA LEU A 73 16.02 16.45 28.55
C LEU A 73 15.27 15.59 27.54
N GLU A 74 15.96 14.66 26.89
CA GLU A 74 15.36 13.69 25.97
C GLU A 74 14.72 12.57 26.79
N ILE A 75 13.41 12.40 26.62
CA ILE A 75 12.62 11.37 27.31
C ILE A 75 12.15 10.36 26.26
N CYS A 76 12.59 9.11 26.38
CA CYS A 76 12.15 8.00 25.53
C CYS A 76 11.35 7.02 26.37
N TYR A 77 10.09 6.80 26.01
CA TYR A 77 9.23 5.79 26.62
C TYR A 77 8.79 4.78 25.57
N SER A 78 8.37 3.60 26.02
CA SER A 78 7.96 2.55 25.09
C SER A 78 6.68 2.97 24.35
N ALA A 79 6.72 2.94 23.03
CA ALA A 79 5.52 2.89 22.21
C ALA A 79 5.39 1.47 21.65
N VAL A 80 5.31 0.45 22.53
CA VAL A 80 5.25 -0.98 22.16
C VAL A 80 6.20 -1.34 21.01
N ALA A 81 7.47 -0.93 21.11
CA ALA A 81 8.53 -1.34 20.20
C ALA A 81 9.63 -1.94 21.08
N LEU A 82 9.80 -3.27 21.00
CA LEU A 82 10.65 -3.97 21.96
C LEU A 82 12.11 -3.51 21.84
N LYS A 83 12.66 -3.35 20.62
CA LYS A 83 14.07 -2.92 20.40
C LYS A 83 14.32 -2.32 18.98
N PRO A 84 14.07 -1.02 18.73
CA PRO A 84 14.34 -0.37 17.43
C PRO A 84 15.85 -0.26 17.10
N GLU A 85 16.71 -0.33 18.10
CA GLU A 85 18.18 -0.33 17.98
C GLU A 85 18.77 -1.54 17.21
N TYR A 86 17.95 -2.56 16.92
CA TYR A 86 18.35 -3.73 16.13
C TYR A 86 18.17 -3.57 14.62
N VAL A 87 17.64 -2.43 14.16
CA VAL A 87 17.51 -2.13 12.73
C VAL A 87 18.60 -1.16 12.33
N ILE A 88 19.64 -1.68 11.69
CA ILE A 88 20.75 -0.86 11.18
C ILE A 88 20.65 -0.86 9.65
N PRO A 89 20.59 0.32 8.99
CA PRO A 89 20.63 0.38 7.54
C PRO A 89 21.98 -0.13 7.04
N VAL A 90 21.94 -1.07 6.10
CA VAL A 90 23.14 -1.57 5.42
C VAL A 90 23.19 -0.96 4.02
N SER A 91 24.37 -0.49 3.61
CA SER A 91 24.64 0.06 2.28
C SER A 91 25.61 -0.83 1.50
N GLY A 92 25.69 -0.64 0.19
CA GLY A 92 26.62 -1.38 -0.68
C GLY A 92 26.14 -2.75 -1.17
N LEU A 93 24.91 -3.17 -0.81
CA LEU A 93 24.29 -4.36 -1.37
C LEU A 93 23.65 -4.08 -2.73
N ALA A 94 23.62 -5.09 -3.60
CA ALA A 94 22.91 -5.01 -4.87
C ALA A 94 21.39 -4.86 -4.62
N VAL A 95 20.76 -3.92 -5.33
CA VAL A 95 19.31 -3.69 -5.22
C VAL A 95 18.56 -4.88 -5.85
N PRO A 96 17.68 -5.58 -5.11
CA PRO A 96 16.91 -6.67 -5.67
C PRO A 96 15.87 -6.15 -6.68
N PRO A 97 15.53 -6.93 -7.71
CA PRO A 97 14.41 -6.60 -8.58
C PRO A 97 13.08 -6.74 -7.83
N LEU A 98 12.02 -6.14 -8.38
CA LEU A 98 10.67 -6.18 -7.81
C LEU A 98 9.72 -7.02 -8.66
N VAL A 99 8.68 -7.55 -8.02
CA VAL A 99 7.51 -8.08 -8.70
C VAL A 99 6.55 -6.93 -9.00
N VAL A 100 6.36 -6.61 -10.28
CA VAL A 100 5.44 -5.56 -10.75
C VAL A 100 4.21 -6.20 -11.37
N MET A 101 3.03 -5.75 -10.94
CA MET A 101 1.75 -6.13 -11.52
C MET A 101 1.02 -4.89 -12.02
N THR A 102 0.67 -4.85 -13.30
CA THR A 102 -0.26 -3.86 -13.84
C THR A 102 -1.67 -4.44 -13.80
N VAL A 103 -2.64 -3.70 -13.25
CA VAL A 103 -4.04 -4.10 -13.12
C VAL A 103 -4.94 -3.18 -13.94
N ARG A 104 -5.95 -3.77 -14.58
CA ARG A 104 -7.10 -3.05 -15.15
C ARG A 104 -8.39 -3.72 -14.70
N VAL A 105 -9.29 -2.93 -14.11
CA VAL A 105 -10.63 -3.36 -13.73
C VAL A 105 -11.64 -2.81 -14.75
N GLN A 106 -12.53 -3.68 -15.24
CA GLN A 106 -13.65 -3.28 -16.08
C GLN A 106 -14.95 -3.41 -15.28
N THR A 107 -15.76 -2.35 -15.34
CA THR A 107 -17.01 -2.26 -14.59
C THR A 107 -18.20 -2.01 -15.51
N THR A 108 -19.37 -2.46 -15.09
CA THR A 108 -20.69 -2.07 -15.59
C THR A 108 -21.53 -1.44 -14.47
N LEU A 109 -22.77 -1.05 -14.76
CA LEU A 109 -23.73 -0.54 -13.78
C LEU A 109 -24.89 -1.52 -13.58
N LYS A 110 -25.23 -1.78 -12.32
CA LYS A 110 -26.46 -2.49 -11.95
C LYS A 110 -27.68 -1.64 -12.33
N PRO A 111 -28.67 -2.16 -13.08
CA PRO A 111 -29.79 -1.34 -13.58
C PRO A 111 -30.62 -0.67 -12.49
N LYS A 112 -30.84 -1.37 -11.37
CA LYS A 112 -31.76 -0.92 -10.31
C LYS A 112 -31.10 0.03 -9.32
N THR A 113 -29.81 -0.17 -9.03
CA THR A 113 -29.11 0.56 -7.97
C THR A 113 -28.11 1.57 -8.52
N SER A 114 -27.81 1.53 -9.82
CA SER A 114 -26.75 2.31 -10.47
C SER A 114 -25.37 2.14 -9.81
N GLU A 115 -25.19 1.04 -9.08
CA GLU A 115 -23.91 0.71 -8.47
C GLU A 115 -22.98 0.08 -9.50
N ASN A 116 -21.68 0.32 -9.34
CA ASN A 116 -20.68 -0.40 -10.12
C ASN A 116 -20.75 -1.90 -9.81
N GLU A 117 -20.53 -2.72 -10.83
CA GLU A 117 -20.31 -4.17 -10.75
C GLU A 117 -19.07 -4.49 -11.58
N ILE A 118 -18.16 -5.29 -11.04
CA ILE A 118 -16.92 -5.67 -11.72
C ILE A 118 -17.20 -6.89 -12.62
N CYS A 119 -17.02 -6.72 -13.92
CA CYS A 119 -17.22 -7.78 -14.91
C CYS A 119 -15.90 -8.40 -15.38
N MET A 120 -14.77 -7.70 -15.28
CA MET A 120 -13.49 -8.22 -15.73
C MET A 120 -12.31 -7.62 -14.96
N ILE A 121 -11.30 -8.43 -14.70
CA ILE A 121 -10.00 -7.98 -14.19
C ILE A 121 -8.91 -8.58 -15.07
N SER A 122 -8.06 -7.71 -15.61
CA SER A 122 -6.90 -8.10 -16.42
C SER A 122 -5.61 -7.66 -15.74
N CYS A 123 -4.60 -8.53 -15.75
CA CYS A 123 -3.31 -8.26 -15.13
C CYS A 123 -2.14 -8.64 -16.05
N LEU A 124 -1.10 -7.80 -16.06
CA LEU A 124 0.21 -8.09 -16.63
C LEU A 124 1.24 -8.14 -15.50
N ILE A 125 2.16 -9.09 -15.52
CA ILE A 125 3.10 -9.34 -14.42
C ILE A 125 4.52 -9.47 -14.94
N HIS A 126 5.45 -8.82 -14.25
CA HIS A 126 6.89 -9.02 -14.40
C HIS A 126 7.48 -9.39 -13.03
N HIS A 127 8.14 -10.55 -12.92
CA HIS A 127 8.62 -11.06 -11.63
C HIS A 127 10.00 -10.52 -11.23
N GLU A 128 10.77 -9.99 -12.19
CA GLU A 128 12.13 -9.51 -11.95
C GLU A 128 12.35 -8.11 -12.54
N PHE A 129 11.53 -7.14 -12.14
CA PHE A 129 11.61 -5.78 -12.70
C PHE A 129 12.76 -4.99 -12.03
N PRO A 130 13.81 -4.58 -12.78
CA PRO A 130 14.92 -3.82 -12.21
C PRO A 130 14.52 -2.35 -11.97
N ILE A 131 14.88 -1.80 -10.82
CA ILE A 131 14.63 -0.38 -10.49
C ILE A 131 15.77 0.53 -10.97
N ASN A 132 17.00 0.00 -10.96
CA ASN A 132 18.23 0.75 -11.24
C ASN A 132 18.75 0.56 -12.68
N LYS A 133 17.97 -0.07 -13.55
CA LYS A 133 18.30 -0.30 -14.96
C LYS A 133 17.10 0.07 -15.84
N ALA A 134 17.30 0.08 -17.15
CA ALA A 134 16.20 0.27 -18.10
C ALA A 134 15.11 -0.79 -17.91
N ALA A 135 13.86 -0.39 -18.18
CA ALA A 135 12.72 -1.29 -18.11
C ALA A 135 12.89 -2.49 -19.08
N PRO A 136 12.51 -3.71 -18.67
CA PRO A 136 12.55 -4.89 -19.53
C PRO A 136 11.72 -4.72 -20.81
N GLN A 137 12.12 -5.45 -21.86
CA GLN A 137 11.43 -5.48 -23.16
C GLN A 137 11.24 -6.96 -23.57
N PRO A 138 10.01 -7.51 -23.56
CA PRO A 138 8.74 -6.87 -23.18
C PRO A 138 8.67 -6.53 -21.68
N PRO A 139 7.82 -5.57 -21.26
CA PRO A 139 7.73 -5.13 -19.87
C PRO A 139 6.96 -6.09 -18.95
N PHE A 140 6.51 -7.24 -19.45
CA PHE A 140 5.81 -8.28 -18.70
C PHE A 140 6.18 -9.67 -19.23
N GLN A 141 6.04 -10.68 -18.37
CA GLN A 141 6.37 -12.08 -18.65
C GLN A 141 5.12 -12.97 -18.63
N THR A 142 4.23 -12.72 -17.66
CA THR A 142 2.99 -13.48 -17.50
C THR A 142 1.80 -12.54 -17.44
N HIS A 143 0.62 -13.08 -17.75
CA HIS A 143 -0.62 -12.33 -17.71
C HIS A 143 -1.77 -13.26 -17.31
N PHE A 144 -2.86 -12.67 -16.85
CA PHE A 144 -4.15 -13.36 -16.78
C PHE A 144 -5.28 -12.37 -17.00
N CYS A 145 -6.39 -12.88 -17.53
CA CYS A 145 -7.65 -12.17 -17.59
C CYS A 145 -8.71 -13.06 -16.95
N ALA A 146 -9.55 -12.49 -16.09
CA ALA A 146 -10.69 -13.17 -15.52
C ALA A 146 -11.95 -12.32 -15.72
N MET A 147 -13.05 -12.97 -16.07
CA MET A 147 -14.31 -12.29 -16.36
C MET A 147 -15.52 -13.01 -15.75
N THR A 148 -16.57 -12.24 -15.49
CA THR A 148 -17.91 -12.68 -15.10
C THR A 148 -18.93 -11.92 -15.95
N HIS A 149 -20.15 -12.42 -16.02
CA HIS A 149 -21.28 -11.68 -16.58
C HIS A 149 -21.89 -10.73 -15.54
N PRO A 150 -22.54 -9.62 -15.97
CA PRO A 150 -23.38 -8.80 -15.11
C PRO A 150 -24.49 -9.63 -14.46
N SER A 151 -24.83 -9.34 -13.20
CA SER A 151 -25.80 -10.11 -12.42
C SER A 151 -27.20 -10.25 -13.05
N ASP A 152 -27.58 -9.38 -13.99
CA ASP A 152 -28.89 -9.34 -14.63
C ASP A 152 -28.89 -9.78 -16.10
N VAL A 153 -27.73 -10.14 -16.67
CA VAL A 153 -27.59 -10.56 -18.07
C VAL A 153 -27.00 -11.97 -18.12
N PRO A 154 -27.50 -12.90 -18.94
CA PRO A 154 -26.88 -14.22 -19.09
C PRO A 154 -25.52 -14.14 -19.79
N TRP A 155 -24.82 -15.26 -19.85
CA TRP A 155 -23.67 -15.38 -20.74
C TRP A 155 -24.13 -15.41 -22.21
N PRO A 156 -23.38 -14.79 -23.15
CA PRO A 156 -23.58 -15.00 -24.57
C PRO A 156 -23.47 -16.49 -24.92
N TRP A 157 -24.35 -16.95 -25.80
CA TRP A 157 -24.49 -18.38 -26.15
C TRP A 157 -23.26 -18.93 -26.91
N ASP A 158 -22.60 -18.08 -27.69
CA ASP A 158 -21.42 -18.38 -28.51
C ASP A 158 -20.09 -18.18 -27.76
N LEU A 159 -20.12 -17.72 -26.50
CA LEU A 159 -18.92 -17.39 -25.74
C LEU A 159 -17.97 -18.58 -25.59
N LYS A 160 -18.51 -19.80 -25.44
CA LYS A 160 -17.67 -20.99 -25.27
C LYS A 160 -16.79 -21.21 -26.51
N ASP A 161 -17.40 -21.15 -27.68
CA ASP A 161 -16.70 -21.33 -28.96
C ASP A 161 -15.72 -20.17 -29.19
N ALA A 162 -16.11 -18.94 -28.85
CA ALA A 162 -15.23 -17.77 -28.93
C ALA A 162 -13.99 -17.88 -28.01
N LEU A 163 -14.12 -18.49 -26.83
CA LEU A 163 -13.02 -18.68 -25.89
C LEU A 163 -12.09 -19.83 -26.29
N GLU A 164 -12.61 -20.91 -26.90
CA GLU A 164 -11.81 -22.04 -27.37
C GLU A 164 -10.89 -21.64 -28.54
N HIS A 165 -11.35 -20.70 -29.38
CA HIS A 165 -10.56 -20.14 -30.48
C HIS A 165 -9.64 -18.98 -30.05
N ASN A 166 -9.67 -18.59 -28.77
CA ASN A 166 -8.84 -17.52 -28.26
C ASN A 166 -7.45 -18.04 -27.85
N GLN A 167 -6.40 -17.39 -28.36
CA GLN A 167 -5.02 -17.71 -27.98
C GLN A 167 -4.70 -17.36 -26.52
N MET A 168 -5.50 -16.50 -25.88
CA MET A 168 -5.32 -16.12 -24.49
C MET A 168 -6.25 -16.90 -23.56
N LYS A 169 -5.68 -17.48 -22.50
CA LYS A 169 -6.46 -18.17 -21.47
C LYS A 169 -7.20 -17.16 -20.60
N ILE A 170 -8.52 -17.08 -20.80
CA ILE A 170 -9.43 -16.25 -19.99
C ILE A 170 -10.12 -17.14 -18.95
N GLU A 171 -10.05 -16.75 -17.69
CA GLU A 171 -10.73 -17.43 -16.58
C GLU A 171 -12.19 -16.97 -16.51
N LYS A 172 -13.12 -17.91 -16.66
CA LYS A 172 -14.55 -17.64 -16.52
C LYS A 172 -15.01 -17.87 -15.07
N SER A 173 -15.64 -16.86 -14.48
CA SER A 173 -16.21 -16.91 -13.14
C SER A 173 -17.74 -16.78 -13.19
N GLN A 174 -18.47 -17.62 -12.46
CA GLN A 174 -19.94 -17.64 -12.51
C GLN A 174 -20.63 -16.50 -11.74
N SER A 175 -19.85 -15.66 -11.04
CA SER A 175 -20.36 -14.49 -10.32
C SER A 175 -19.21 -13.52 -10.04
N GLU A 176 -19.55 -12.27 -9.76
CA GLU A 176 -18.59 -11.27 -9.27
C GLU A 176 -17.88 -11.76 -8.00
N ARG A 177 -18.59 -12.42 -7.08
CA ARG A 177 -17.99 -13.03 -5.90
C ARG A 177 -16.88 -14.02 -6.25
N ALA A 178 -17.12 -14.91 -7.22
CA ALA A 178 -16.12 -15.87 -7.66
C ALA A 178 -14.91 -15.18 -8.32
N LEU A 179 -15.15 -14.15 -9.14
CA LEU A 179 -14.12 -13.35 -9.77
C LEU A 179 -13.21 -12.66 -8.75
N LEU A 180 -13.79 -12.02 -7.73
CA LEU A 180 -13.04 -11.35 -6.66
C LEU A 180 -12.22 -12.34 -5.81
N CYS A 181 -12.80 -13.49 -5.47
CA CYS A 181 -12.07 -14.56 -4.79
C CYS A 181 -10.87 -15.06 -5.62
N PHE A 182 -11.05 -15.26 -6.91
CA PHE A 182 -9.98 -15.64 -7.84
C PHE A 182 -8.89 -14.58 -7.89
N PHE A 183 -9.26 -13.31 -8.04
CA PHE A 183 -8.31 -12.20 -8.08
C PHE A 183 -7.48 -12.11 -6.79
N LEU A 184 -8.11 -12.18 -5.61
CA LEU A 184 -7.39 -12.16 -4.34
C LEU A 184 -6.46 -13.38 -4.16
N ALA A 185 -6.83 -14.54 -4.69
CA ALA A 185 -5.95 -15.71 -4.70
C ALA A 185 -4.73 -15.50 -5.62
N LYS A 186 -4.93 -14.87 -6.80
CA LYS A 186 -3.84 -14.48 -7.70
C LYS A 186 -2.92 -13.43 -7.06
N MET A 187 -3.47 -12.38 -6.47
CA MET A 187 -2.73 -11.35 -5.74
C MET A 187 -1.83 -11.97 -4.66
N HIS A 188 -2.39 -12.88 -3.85
CA HIS A 188 -1.64 -13.56 -2.79
C HIS A 188 -0.55 -14.51 -3.34
N LYS A 189 -0.82 -15.21 -4.45
CA LYS A 189 0.13 -16.15 -5.04
C LYS A 189 1.28 -15.43 -5.77
N ILE A 190 0.96 -14.35 -6.49
CA ILE A 190 1.94 -13.56 -7.25
C ILE A 190 2.75 -12.68 -6.32
N ASP A 191 2.11 -12.17 -5.25
CA ASP A 191 2.68 -11.30 -4.23
C ASP A 191 3.43 -10.07 -4.78
N PRO A 192 2.79 -9.21 -5.60
CA PRO A 192 3.46 -8.05 -6.20
C PRO A 192 3.93 -7.02 -5.16
N ASP A 193 5.13 -6.50 -5.34
CA ASP A 193 5.67 -5.38 -4.56
C ASP A 193 5.03 -4.06 -5.00
N VAL A 194 4.81 -3.91 -6.30
CA VAL A 194 4.23 -2.71 -6.92
C VAL A 194 3.02 -3.11 -7.74
N VAL A 195 1.89 -2.44 -7.50
CA VAL A 195 0.67 -2.56 -8.31
C VAL A 195 0.48 -1.26 -9.07
N VAL A 196 0.46 -1.35 -10.39
CA VAL A 196 0.35 -0.23 -11.33
C VAL A 196 -1.06 -0.19 -11.90
N GLY A 197 -1.65 1.00 -12.02
CA GLY A 197 -2.94 1.20 -12.69
C GLY A 197 -3.14 2.66 -13.10
N HIS A 198 -4.13 2.92 -13.95
CA HIS A 198 -4.56 4.27 -14.31
C HIS A 198 -5.76 4.67 -13.46
N ASP A 199 -5.66 5.78 -12.74
CA ASP A 199 -6.68 6.24 -11.79
C ASP A 199 -7.04 5.19 -10.74
N ILE A 200 -6.05 4.37 -10.36
CA ILE A 200 -6.22 3.27 -9.41
C ILE A 200 -6.60 3.78 -8.03
N LEU A 201 -6.02 4.91 -7.60
CA LEU A 201 -6.34 5.52 -6.31
C LEU A 201 -7.67 6.28 -6.34
N GLY A 202 -8.05 6.82 -7.50
CA GLY A 202 -9.27 7.60 -7.68
C GLY A 202 -10.53 6.77 -7.97
N PHE A 203 -10.39 5.61 -8.61
CA PHE A 203 -11.53 4.82 -9.08
C PHE A 203 -11.39 3.31 -8.83
N ASP A 204 -10.38 2.62 -9.39
CA ASP A 204 -10.36 1.16 -9.40
C ASP A 204 -10.29 0.56 -7.97
N LEU A 205 -9.42 1.09 -7.10
CA LEU A 205 -9.27 0.58 -5.72
C LEU A 205 -10.54 0.85 -4.86
N PRO A 206 -11.11 2.07 -4.83
CA PRO A 206 -12.38 2.30 -4.15
C PRO A 206 -13.50 1.36 -4.61
N VAL A 207 -13.64 1.15 -5.93
CA VAL A 207 -14.64 0.23 -6.48
C VAL A 207 -14.35 -1.20 -6.03
N LEU A 208 -13.12 -1.68 -6.17
CA LEU A 208 -12.72 -3.02 -5.77
C LEU A 208 -13.04 -3.29 -4.29
N LEU A 209 -12.76 -2.32 -3.41
CA LEU A 209 -13.03 -2.41 -1.97
C LEU A 209 -14.52 -2.41 -1.66
N ASP A 210 -15.31 -1.54 -2.31
CA ASP A 210 -16.77 -1.53 -2.17
C ASP A 210 -17.38 -2.87 -2.60
N ARG A 211 -16.93 -3.43 -3.73
CA ARG A 211 -17.41 -4.73 -4.22
C ARG A 211 -16.99 -5.89 -3.34
N ILE A 212 -15.73 -5.94 -2.90
CA ILE A 212 -15.24 -6.92 -1.91
C ILE A 212 -16.10 -6.92 -0.65
N LYS A 213 -16.48 -5.73 -0.20
CA LYS A 213 -17.34 -5.56 0.97
C LYS A 213 -18.76 -6.06 0.71
N LYS A 214 -19.40 -5.60 -0.37
CA LYS A 214 -20.79 -5.96 -0.73
C LYS A 214 -20.96 -7.45 -1.00
N GLU A 215 -20.00 -8.04 -1.70
CA GLU A 215 -19.97 -9.49 -1.96
C GLU A 215 -19.52 -10.30 -0.74
N ASN A 216 -19.17 -9.66 0.39
CA ASN A 216 -18.74 -10.29 1.66
C ASN A 216 -17.58 -11.29 1.44
N ILE A 217 -16.56 -10.87 0.70
CA ILE A 217 -15.42 -11.71 0.32
C ILE A 217 -14.54 -12.03 1.55
N PRO A 218 -14.27 -13.31 1.85
CA PRO A 218 -13.36 -13.68 2.93
C PRO A 218 -11.91 -13.35 2.54
N HIS A 219 -11.04 -13.18 3.54
CA HIS A 219 -9.61 -12.91 3.31
C HIS A 219 -9.31 -11.70 2.42
N TRP A 220 -10.17 -10.66 2.46
CA TRP A 220 -9.98 -9.42 1.70
C TRP A 220 -8.59 -8.78 1.91
N SER A 221 -7.98 -8.99 3.07
CA SER A 221 -6.65 -8.46 3.41
C SER A 221 -5.51 -9.03 2.57
N ARG A 222 -5.76 -10.07 1.75
CA ARG A 222 -4.85 -10.54 0.70
C ARG A 222 -4.59 -9.50 -0.39
N LEU A 223 -5.42 -8.45 -0.45
CA LEU A 223 -5.16 -7.30 -1.30
C LEU A 223 -3.85 -6.61 -0.91
N GLY A 224 -3.58 -6.45 0.39
CA GLY A 224 -2.28 -6.03 0.93
C GLY A 224 -1.39 -7.22 1.33
N ARG A 225 -0.38 -6.96 2.16
CA ARG A 225 0.48 -7.99 2.79
C ARG A 225 0.23 -8.18 4.29
N LEU A 226 -0.48 -7.24 4.94
CA LEU A 226 -0.85 -7.39 6.35
C LEU A 226 -2.16 -8.16 6.50
N ARG A 227 -2.12 -9.33 7.15
CA ARG A 227 -3.31 -10.11 7.48
C ARG A 227 -4.20 -9.33 8.44
N ARG A 228 -5.47 -9.16 8.07
CA ARG A 228 -6.52 -8.53 8.91
C ARG A 228 -7.71 -9.47 9.08
N THR A 229 -8.25 -9.50 10.28
CA THR A 229 -9.40 -10.34 10.67
C THR A 229 -10.72 -9.58 10.67
N HIS A 230 -10.69 -8.25 10.84
CA HIS A 230 -11.89 -7.42 10.76
C HIS A 230 -12.46 -7.40 9.35
N LYS A 231 -13.78 -7.23 9.22
CA LYS A 231 -14.43 -6.95 7.93
C LYS A 231 -14.17 -5.50 7.52
N LEU A 232 -14.18 -5.23 6.21
CA LEU A 232 -14.17 -3.87 5.67
C LEU A 232 -15.38 -3.09 6.21
N LYS A 233 -15.15 -1.96 6.87
CA LYS A 233 -16.19 -1.06 7.37
C LYS A 233 -16.31 0.14 6.44
N THR A 234 -17.54 0.66 6.30
CA THR A 234 -17.71 2.00 5.69
C THR A 234 -17.29 3.00 6.75
N THR A 235 -16.02 3.39 6.76
CA THR A 235 -15.59 4.54 7.56
C THR A 235 -15.58 5.74 6.64
N GLY A 236 -16.39 6.77 6.95
CA GLY A 236 -16.53 8.00 6.16
C GLY A 236 -15.27 8.88 6.09
N LYS A 237 -14.09 8.32 6.36
CA LYS A 237 -12.79 8.99 6.32
C LYS A 237 -11.78 8.31 5.37
N GLY A 238 -12.18 7.27 4.63
CA GLY A 238 -11.33 6.61 3.62
C GLY A 238 -10.04 5.98 4.16
N TYR A 239 -9.95 5.76 5.47
CA TYR A 239 -8.73 5.22 6.11
C TYR A 239 -8.46 3.77 5.71
N GLU A 240 -9.51 2.96 5.62
CA GLU A 240 -9.39 1.59 5.16
C GLU A 240 -8.95 1.52 3.69
N GLU A 241 -9.44 2.43 2.84
CA GLU A 241 -9.02 2.55 1.43
C GLU A 241 -7.54 2.87 1.32
N LYS A 242 -7.06 3.83 2.12
CA LYS A 242 -5.64 4.23 2.17
C LYS A 242 -4.72 3.13 2.69
N THR A 243 -5.24 2.22 3.52
CA THR A 243 -4.43 1.18 4.17
C THR A 243 -4.65 -0.22 3.62
N ALA A 244 -5.63 -0.44 2.75
CA ALA A 244 -5.99 -1.78 2.26
C ALA A 244 -4.82 -2.48 1.56
N MET A 245 -4.02 -1.71 0.81
CA MET A 245 -2.84 -2.18 0.09
C MET A 245 -1.56 -2.17 0.93
N CYS A 246 -1.63 -2.00 2.26
CA CYS A 246 -0.44 -1.94 3.12
C CYS A 246 0.55 -3.09 2.85
N GLY A 247 1.83 -2.75 2.69
CA GLY A 247 2.90 -3.66 2.28
C GLY A 247 3.05 -3.85 0.76
N ARG A 248 2.19 -3.23 -0.05
CA ARG A 248 2.32 -3.11 -1.51
C ARG A 248 2.31 -1.64 -1.90
N LEU A 249 3.20 -1.25 -2.81
CA LEU A 249 3.24 0.10 -3.34
C LEU A 249 2.22 0.23 -4.47
N LEU A 250 1.48 1.34 -4.49
CA LEU A 250 0.56 1.70 -5.56
C LEU A 250 1.22 2.73 -6.46
N CYS A 251 1.27 2.44 -7.76
CA CYS A 251 1.70 3.37 -8.79
C CYS A 251 0.48 3.77 -9.62
N ASP A 252 -0.01 4.99 -9.40
CA ASP A 252 -1.09 5.57 -10.18
C ASP A 252 -0.52 6.38 -11.34
N VAL A 253 -0.67 5.85 -12.55
CA VAL A 253 -0.14 6.46 -13.77
C VAL A 253 -0.73 7.86 -14.00
N LYS A 254 -1.98 8.11 -13.61
CA LYS A 254 -2.63 9.42 -13.78
C LYS A 254 -1.99 10.47 -12.87
N ILE A 255 -1.66 10.09 -11.63
CA ILE A 255 -0.99 10.98 -10.67
C ILE A 255 0.47 11.20 -11.09
N SER A 256 1.22 10.13 -11.37
CA SER A 256 2.61 10.25 -11.81
C SER A 256 2.72 11.05 -13.11
N ALA A 257 1.78 10.91 -14.04
CA ALA A 257 1.77 11.72 -15.26
C ALA A 257 1.56 13.22 -14.96
N LYS A 258 0.67 13.59 -14.03
CA LYS A 258 0.46 15.00 -13.62
C LYS A 258 1.71 15.63 -13.02
N GLU A 259 2.53 14.84 -12.34
CA GLU A 259 3.78 15.29 -11.76
C GLU A 259 4.89 15.44 -12.82
N LEU A 260 5.00 14.46 -13.73
CA LEU A 260 6.17 14.32 -14.59
C LEU A 260 6.02 14.94 -15.98
N ILE A 261 4.80 15.10 -16.49
CA ILE A 261 4.57 15.58 -17.86
C ILE A 261 3.40 16.57 -17.93
N GLN A 262 3.50 17.55 -18.83
CA GLN A 262 2.40 18.47 -19.10
C GLN A 262 1.50 17.93 -20.21
N ALA A 263 0.29 17.48 -19.90
CA ALA A 263 -0.70 16.99 -20.87
C ALA A 263 -1.99 17.84 -20.86
N LYS A 264 -2.71 17.87 -22.00
CA LYS A 264 -4.02 18.54 -22.10
C LYS A 264 -5.08 17.82 -21.25
N SER A 265 -4.97 16.50 -21.17
CA SER A 265 -5.79 15.62 -20.35
C SER A 265 -4.93 14.49 -19.83
N TYR A 266 -5.24 14.01 -18.63
CA TYR A 266 -4.57 12.88 -17.96
C TYR A 266 -5.44 11.62 -17.95
N GLU A 267 -6.50 11.60 -18.76
CA GLU A 267 -7.21 10.37 -19.08
C GLU A 267 -6.33 9.43 -19.91
N LEU A 268 -6.64 8.13 -19.86
CA LEU A 268 -5.74 7.10 -20.37
C LEU A 268 -5.46 7.25 -21.88
N ALA A 269 -6.49 7.52 -22.69
CA ALA A 269 -6.34 7.65 -24.14
C ALA A 269 -5.41 8.82 -24.55
N PRO A 270 -5.61 10.06 -24.04
CA PRO A 270 -4.67 11.16 -24.26
C PRO A 270 -3.24 10.86 -23.80
N LEU A 271 -3.07 10.15 -22.67
CA LEU A 271 -1.75 9.76 -22.18
C LEU A 271 -1.05 8.75 -23.09
N ILE A 272 -1.78 7.73 -23.55
CA ILE A 272 -1.28 6.75 -24.51
C ILE A 272 -0.82 7.46 -25.80
N ASN A 273 -1.62 8.39 -26.32
CA ASN A 273 -1.24 9.15 -27.51
C ASN A 273 0.02 9.97 -27.29
N LYS A 274 0.11 10.68 -26.17
CA LYS A 274 1.24 11.55 -25.88
C LYS A 274 2.54 10.78 -25.63
N VAL A 275 2.48 9.69 -24.86
CA VAL A 275 3.66 8.93 -24.39
C VAL A 275 4.05 7.82 -25.36
N LEU A 276 3.08 7.00 -25.78
CA LEU A 276 3.32 5.82 -26.62
C LEU A 276 3.15 6.11 -28.12
N ARG A 277 2.71 7.33 -28.50
CA ARG A 277 2.52 7.76 -29.89
C ARG A 277 1.50 6.94 -30.67
N VAL A 278 0.56 6.28 -29.97
CA VAL A 278 -0.56 5.56 -30.58
C VAL A 278 -1.73 6.54 -30.81
N PRO A 279 -2.26 6.68 -32.04
CA PRO A 279 -3.39 7.56 -32.31
C PRO A 279 -4.63 7.21 -31.46
N GLU A 280 -5.31 8.22 -30.90
CA GLU A 280 -6.50 8.01 -30.07
C GLU A 280 -7.62 7.28 -30.84
N ALA A 281 -7.72 7.47 -32.15
CA ALA A 281 -8.68 6.76 -33.00
C ALA A 281 -8.50 5.23 -33.02
N GLN A 282 -7.31 4.73 -32.66
CA GLN A 282 -7.05 3.29 -32.54
C GLN A 282 -7.40 2.74 -31.15
N LEU A 283 -7.71 3.62 -30.19
CA LEU A 283 -8.04 3.25 -28.82
C LEU A 283 -9.55 3.13 -28.67
N LYS A 284 -10.03 1.91 -28.42
CA LYS A 284 -11.44 1.66 -28.11
C LYS A 284 -11.68 1.84 -26.61
N THR A 285 -12.31 2.94 -26.23
CA THR A 285 -12.79 3.14 -24.85
C THR A 285 -14.26 2.76 -24.79
N LEU A 286 -14.60 1.76 -23.99
CA LEU A 286 -15.98 1.34 -23.80
C LEU A 286 -16.59 2.06 -22.59
N THR A 287 -17.77 2.62 -22.78
CA THR A 287 -18.62 3.10 -21.69
C THR A 287 -19.16 1.93 -20.88
N LYS A 288 -19.60 2.20 -19.64
CA LYS A 288 -20.20 1.17 -18.78
C LYS A 288 -21.43 0.51 -19.40
N LYS A 289 -22.19 1.26 -20.22
CA LYS A 289 -23.34 0.75 -20.95
C LYS A 289 -22.89 -0.18 -22.08
N GLU A 290 -21.97 0.26 -22.94
CA GLU A 290 -21.45 -0.58 -24.03
C GLU A 290 -20.82 -1.89 -23.53
N VAL A 291 -20.15 -1.86 -22.37
CA VAL A 291 -19.65 -3.08 -21.72
C VAL A 291 -20.77 -4.06 -21.38
N LYS A 292 -21.92 -3.55 -20.95
CA LYS A 292 -23.10 -4.38 -20.66
C LYS A 292 -23.71 -4.93 -21.93
N ASP A 293 -23.88 -4.06 -22.93
CA ASP A 293 -24.46 -4.40 -24.23
C ASP A 293 -23.65 -5.48 -24.96
N MET A 294 -22.36 -5.70 -24.60
CA MET A 294 -21.55 -6.82 -25.10
C MET A 294 -21.92 -8.21 -24.55
N TYR A 295 -22.80 -8.29 -23.54
CA TYR A 295 -23.31 -9.55 -22.98
C TYR A 295 -24.73 -9.90 -23.46
N GLU A 296 -25.41 -8.95 -24.11
CA GLU A 296 -26.78 -9.10 -24.66
C GLU A 296 -26.72 -9.61 -26.12
#